data_AF-A0A5C5XGD5-F1
#
_entry.id   AF-A0A5C5XGD5-F1
#
_cell.length_a   1.000
_cell.length_b   1.000
_cell.length_c   1.000
_cell.angle_alpha   90.00
_cell.angle_beta   90.00
_cell.angle_gamma   90.00
#
_symmetry.space_group_name_H-M   'P 1'
#
loop_
_entity.id
_entity.type
_entity.pdbx_description
1 polymer ?
#
loop_
_entity_poly.entity_id
_entity_poly.type
_entity_poly.pdbx_seq_one_letter_code
_entity_poly.pdbx_strand_id
1 'polypeptide(L)'
;MSTVRKNQRTCDSRPVKLPDDESAGVLAKLAWAVAHPARERILRLLISRESCICGEIVAELPLAQSTVSQHLKILKESGLIRAEI
;
A
#
# COMPACT_ATOMS: atom_id res chain seq x y z
N MET A 1 -42.16 -8.70 -2.61
CA MET A 1 -41.03 -9.20 -1.80
C MET A 1 -39.95 -9.65 -2.77
N SER A 2 -38.85 -8.91 -2.83
CA SER A 2 -37.86 -8.97 -3.91
C SER A 2 -37.05 -10.27 -3.86
N THR A 3 -37.03 -10.99 -4.97
CA THR A 3 -36.32 -12.24 -5.20
C THR A 3 -34.81 -11.97 -5.17
N VAL A 4 -34.11 -12.48 -4.15
CA VAL A 4 -32.65 -12.41 -4.06
C VAL A 4 -32.05 -13.19 -5.23
N ARG A 5 -31.55 -12.48 -6.26
CA ARG A 5 -30.73 -13.05 -7.34
C ARG A 5 -29.44 -13.57 -6.71
N LYS A 6 -29.30 -14.89 -6.58
CA LYS A 6 -28.02 -15.55 -6.28
C LYS A 6 -27.05 -15.26 -7.42
N ASN A 7 -26.30 -14.16 -7.31
CA ASN A 7 -25.21 -13.88 -8.22
C ASN A 7 -24.07 -14.84 -7.89
N GLN A 8 -24.10 -16.03 -8.50
CA GLN A 8 -23.02 -17.02 -8.41
C GLN A 8 -21.79 -16.43 -9.10
N ARG A 9 -20.97 -15.71 -8.32
CA ARG A 9 -19.59 -15.40 -8.68
C ARG A 9 -18.83 -16.73 -8.64
N THR A 10 -18.90 -17.51 -9.72
CA THR A 10 -18.10 -18.71 -9.85
C THR A 10 -16.66 -18.28 -10.05
N CYS A 11 -15.81 -18.46 -9.04
CA CYS A 11 -14.38 -18.51 -9.30
C CYS A 11 -14.15 -19.65 -10.31
N ASP A 12 -13.53 -19.32 -11.44
CA ASP A 12 -13.15 -20.31 -12.44
C ASP A 12 -12.11 -21.24 -11.82
N SER A 13 -12.49 -22.51 -11.60
CA SER A 13 -11.65 -23.51 -10.96
C SER A 13 -10.65 -24.16 -11.92
N ARG A 14 -10.61 -23.72 -13.19
CA ARG A 14 -9.62 -24.21 -14.15
C ARG A 14 -8.22 -23.77 -13.71
N PRO A 15 -7.21 -24.66 -13.78
CA PRO A 15 -5.84 -24.30 -13.44
C PRO A 15 -5.33 -23.25 -14.43
N VAL A 16 -4.96 -22.08 -13.90
CA VAL A 16 -4.24 -21.06 -14.67
C VAL A 16 -2.76 -21.37 -14.59
N LYS A 17 -2.10 -21.55 -15.74
CA LYS A 17 -0.64 -21.62 -15.81
C LYS A 17 -0.11 -20.19 -15.91
N LEU A 18 0.41 -19.67 -14.81
CA LEU A 18 1.12 -18.39 -14.80
C LEU A 18 2.54 -18.60 -15.34
N PRO A 19 3.05 -17.73 -16.22
CA PRO A 19 4.45 -17.76 -16.62
C PRO A 19 5.33 -17.35 -15.43
N ASP A 20 6.58 -17.81 -15.43
CA ASP A 20 7.59 -17.29 -14.51
C ASP A 20 7.86 -15.82 -14.88
N ASP A 21 7.63 -14.91 -13.94
CA ASP A 21 7.88 -13.48 -14.09
C ASP A 21 9.01 -13.08 -13.12
N GLU A 22 10.17 -12.73 -13.66
CA GLU A 22 11.32 -12.24 -12.91
C GLU A 22 10.98 -11.02 -12.04
N SER A 23 9.95 -10.26 -12.42
CA SER A 23 9.46 -9.08 -11.69
C SER A 23 8.56 -9.43 -10.50
N ALA A 24 8.13 -10.69 -10.35
CA ALA A 24 7.19 -11.10 -9.30
C ALA A 24 7.69 -10.75 -7.90
N GLY A 25 8.99 -10.87 -7.64
CA GLY A 25 9.59 -10.49 -6.35
C GLY A 25 9.53 -8.99 -6.09
N VAL A 26 9.78 -8.16 -7.12
CA VAL A 26 9.69 -6.70 -7.03
C VAL A 26 8.24 -6.28 -6.77
N LEU A 27 7.30 -6.85 -7.53
CA LEU A 27 5.87 -6.58 -7.35
C LEU A 27 5.40 -6.99 -5.95
N ALA A 28 5.79 -8.16 -5.45
CA ALA A 28 5.45 -8.61 -4.11
C ALA A 28 5.97 -7.65 -3.03
N LYS A 29 7.21 -7.17 -3.18
CA LYS A 29 7.81 -6.18 -2.26
C LYS A 29 7.03 -4.86 -2.25
N LEU A 30 6.67 -4.35 -3.44
CA LEU A 30 5.88 -3.12 -3.57
C LEU A 30 4.46 -3.30 -3.01
N ALA A 31 3.80 -4.41 -3.34
CA ALA A 31 2.47 -4.74 -2.86
C ALA A 31 2.43 -4.82 -1.33
N TRP A 32 3.42 -5.49 -0.71
CA TRP A 32 3.56 -5.53 0.74
C TRP A 32 3.75 -4.12 1.34
N ALA A 33 4.56 -3.29 0.70
CA ALA A 33 4.81 -1.93 1.14
C ALA A 33 3.57 -1.03 1.08
N VAL A 34 2.61 -1.26 0.18
CA VAL A 34 1.36 -0.47 0.11
C VAL A 34 0.18 -1.09 0.85
N ALA A 35 0.22 -2.39 1.19
CA ALA A 35 -0.92 -3.14 1.74
C ALA A 35 -1.46 -2.67 3.10
N HIS A 36 -0.75 -1.79 3.81
CA HIS A 36 -1.19 -1.28 5.11
C HIS A 36 -1.90 0.08 4.96
N PRO A 37 -3.09 0.28 5.57
CA PRO A 37 -3.90 1.49 5.37
C PRO A 37 -3.18 2.77 5.77
N ALA A 38 -2.34 2.73 6.82
CA ALA A 38 -1.54 3.91 7.19
C ALA A 38 -0.52 4.30 6.11
N ARG A 39 0.09 3.32 5.41
CA ARG A 39 1.07 3.59 4.36
C ARG A 39 0.40 4.13 3.10
N GLU A 40 -0.78 3.62 2.77
CA GLU A 40 -1.63 4.17 1.73
C GLU A 40 -1.98 5.65 2.01
N ARG A 41 -2.36 5.98 3.25
CA ARG A 41 -2.67 7.35 3.66
C ARG A 41 -1.44 8.27 3.57
N ILE A 42 -0.29 7.79 4.03
CA ILE A 42 0.99 8.52 3.91
C ILE A 42 1.28 8.83 2.44
N LEU A 43 1.16 7.84 1.55
CA LEU A 43 1.38 8.05 0.12
C LEU A 43 0.41 9.08 -0.47
N ARG A 44 -0.87 9.06 -0.09
CA ARG A 44 -1.81 10.12 -0.53
C ARG A 44 -1.40 11.51 -0.06
N LEU A 45 -0.97 11.65 1.19
CA LEU A 45 -0.48 12.91 1.72
C LEU A 45 0.73 13.41 0.92
N LEU A 46 1.70 12.53 0.66
CA LEU A 46 2.90 12.82 -0.13
C LEU A 46 2.60 13.11 -1.61
N ILE A 47 1.53 12.56 -2.18
CA ILE A 47 1.10 12.91 -3.55
C ILE A 47 0.44 14.29 -3.57
N SER A 48 -0.28 14.65 -2.50
CA SER A 48 -0.97 15.94 -2.41
C SER A 48 -0.06 17.12 -2.07
N ARG A 49 1.19 16.88 -1.66
CA ARG A 49 2.16 17.89 -1.22
C ARG A 49 3.50 17.64 -1.90
N GLU A 50 4.15 18.67 -2.45
CA GLU A 50 5.43 18.52 -3.17
C GLU A 50 6.58 18.05 -2.26
N SER A 51 6.52 18.38 -0.97
CA SER A 51 7.39 17.85 0.08
C SER A 51 6.64 17.90 1.42
N CYS A 52 7.04 17.05 2.37
CA CYS A 52 6.40 17.00 3.69
C CYS A 52 7.41 16.57 4.74
N ILE A 53 7.41 17.26 5.88
CA ILE A 53 8.28 16.94 7.02
C ILE A 53 7.59 15.89 7.90
N CYS A 54 8.35 15.00 8.55
CA CYS A 54 7.78 13.95 9.41
C CYS A 54 6.77 14.46 10.44
N GLY A 55 7.01 15.66 11.00
CA GLY A 55 6.10 16.28 11.97
C GLY A 55 4.71 16.60 11.39
N GLU A 56 4.64 17.02 10.14
CA GLU A 56 3.38 17.30 9.45
C GLU A 56 2.61 16.01 9.17
N ILE A 57 3.32 14.95 8.78
CA ILE A 57 2.70 13.64 8.55
C ILE A 57 2.09 13.08 9.84
N VAL A 58 2.78 13.25 10.98
CA VAL A 58 2.27 12.84 12.30
C VAL A 58 1.03 13.63 12.70
N ALA A 59 0.95 14.92 12.37
CA ALA A 59 -0.23 15.74 12.69
C ALA A 59 -1.49 15.31 11.91
N GLU A 60 -1.32 14.73 10.72
CA GLU A 60 -2.42 14.31 9.83
C GLU A 60 -2.89 12.87 10.08
N LEU A 61 -2.18 12.11 10.92
CA LEU A 61 -2.45 10.70 11.18
C LEU A 61 -2.71 10.49 12.67
N PRO A 62 -3.71 9.67 13.06
CA PRO A 62 -3.95 9.32 14.46
C PRO A 62 -2.96 8.24 14.93
N LEU A 63 -1.66 8.49 14.77
CA LEU A 63 -0.57 7.55 15.05
C LEU A 63 0.57 8.24 15.80
N ALA A 64 1.29 7.47 16.63
CA ALA A 64 2.50 7.96 17.28
C ALA A 64 3.62 8.22 16.25
N GLN A 65 4.52 9.16 16.58
CA GLN A 65 5.67 9.52 15.73
C GLN A 65 6.53 8.30 15.38
N SER A 66 6.80 7.41 16.35
CA SER A 66 7.59 6.20 16.14
C SER A 66 6.94 5.24 15.12
N THR A 67 5.61 5.10 15.17
CA THR A 67 4.83 4.30 14.23
C THR A 67 4.88 4.89 12.82
N VAL A 68 4.75 6.21 12.70
CA VAL A 68 4.88 6.92 11.41
C VAL A 68 6.29 6.75 10.85
N SER A 69 7.34 6.91 11.66
CA SER A 69 8.74 6.67 11.23
C SER A 69 8.96 5.24 10.75
N GLN A 70 8.38 4.24 11.42
CA GLN A 70 8.47 2.86 10.98
C GLN A 70 7.79 2.64 9.61
N HIS A 71 6.62 3.24 9.40
CA HIS A 71 5.94 3.19 8.10
C HIS A 71 6.74 3.87 6.99
N LEU A 72 7.31 5.04 7.26
CA LEU A 72 8.19 5.75 6.31
C LEU A 72 9.45 4.95 5.97
N LYS A 73 10.04 4.26 6.96
CA LYS A 73 11.17 3.38 6.74
C LYS A 73 10.84 2.25 5.76
N ILE A 74 9.70 1.58 5.94
CA ILE A 74 9.25 0.51 5.04
C ILE A 74 9.03 1.04 3.61
N LEU A 75 8.37 2.19 3.48
CA LEU A 75 8.14 2.82 2.17
C LEU A 75 9.43 3.26 1.48
N LYS A 76 10.43 3.72 2.25
CA LYS A 76 11.75 4.07 1.73
C LYS A 76 12.52 2.83 1.28
N GLU A 77 12.53 1.77 2.08
CA GLU A 77 13.19 0.49 1.76
C GLU A 77 12.57 -0.22 0.56
N SER A 78 11.28 0.02 0.28
CA SER A 78 10.62 -0.46 -0.94
C SER A 78 10.89 0.41 -2.17
N GLY A 79 11.54 1.56 -2.01
CA GLY A 79 11.82 2.50 -3.09
C GLY A 79 10.60 3.34 -3.52
N LEU A 80 9.51 3.33 -2.76
CA LEU A 80 8.30 4.11 -3.09
C LEU A 80 8.46 5.59 -2.75
N ILE A 81 9.29 5.92 -1.76
CA ILE A 81 9.55 7.30 -1.35
C ILE A 81 11.05 7.55 -1.23
N ARG A 82 11.44 8.82 -1.35
CA ARG A 82 12.77 9.32 -1.04
C ARG A 82 12.67 10.21 0.19
N ALA A 83 13.69 10.19 1.03
CA ALA A 83 13.79 11.06 2.20
C ALA A 83 15.23 11.54 2.34
N GLU A 84 15.37 12.86 2.42
CA GLU A 84 16.62 13.57 2.70
C GLU A 84 16.71 13.84 4.22
N ILE A 85 17.93 14.06 4.72
CA ILE A 85 18.21 14.40 6.12
C ILE A 85 18.30 15.92 6.24
#